data_AF-A0A7W7QYX2-F1
#
_entry.id   AF-A0A7W7QYX2-F1
#
_cell.length_a   1.000
_cell.length_b   1.000
_cell.length_c   1.000
_cell.angle_alpha   90.00
_cell.angle_beta   90.00
_cell.angle_gamma   90.00
#
_symmetry.space_group_name_H-M   'P 1'
#
loop_
_entity.id
_entity.type
_entity.pdbx_description
1 polymer ?
#
loop_
_entity_poly.entity_id
_entity_poly.type
_entity_poly.pdbx_seq_one_letter_code
_entity_poly.pdbx_strand_id
1 'polypeptide(L)'
;MLAATRTARQALRSRRHANQKRTIATFVGKTTTDTATAKAVTAALRKTARTLRATGQLGKVQTRIGRVAAGVIGPVYRYTAAQIARIAAAYRPRKAEYKTVALRLALAA
;
A
#
# COMPACT_ATOMS: atom_id res chain seq x y z
N MET A 1 -0.89 31.98 -14.92
CA MET A 1 -2.16 31.28 -14.60
C MET A 1 -2.33 30.02 -15.45
N LEU A 2 -1.73 28.87 -15.08
CA LEU A 2 -1.77 27.62 -15.87
C LEU A 2 -2.78 26.57 -15.33
N ALA A 3 -3.82 27.00 -14.60
CA ALA A 3 -4.82 26.11 -13.97
C ALA A 3 -6.24 26.20 -14.60
N ALA A 4 -6.36 26.79 -15.78
CA ALA A 4 -7.66 27.15 -16.36
C ALA A 4 -8.37 26.01 -17.13
N THR A 5 -7.64 25.02 -17.67
CA THR A 5 -8.23 23.98 -18.54
C THR A 5 -8.56 22.68 -17.78
N ARG A 6 -9.66 22.03 -18.16
CA ARG A 6 -10.13 20.74 -17.61
C ARG A 6 -9.04 19.67 -17.66
N THR A 7 -8.24 19.67 -18.73
CA THR A 7 -7.11 18.76 -18.97
C THR A 7 -5.98 18.98 -17.97
N ALA A 8 -5.62 20.24 -17.68
CA ALA A 8 -4.61 20.56 -16.66
C ALA A 8 -5.07 20.13 -15.25
N ARG A 9 -6.36 20.31 -14.94
CA ARG A 9 -6.94 19.84 -13.66
C ARG A 9 -6.96 18.31 -13.57
N GLN A 10 -7.28 17.60 -14.64
CA GLN A 10 -7.19 16.14 -14.69
C GLN A 10 -5.75 15.66 -14.52
N ALA A 11 -4.79 16.24 -15.23
CA ALA A 11 -3.38 15.90 -15.09
C ALA A 11 -2.87 16.11 -13.65
N LEU A 12 -3.23 17.25 -13.02
CA LEU A 12 -2.89 17.52 -11.63
C LEU A 12 -3.56 16.54 -10.65
N ARG A 13 -4.82 16.14 -10.88
CA ARG A 13 -5.49 15.11 -10.07
C ARG A 13 -4.82 13.75 -10.22
N SER A 14 -4.49 13.34 -11.43
CA SER A 14 -3.77 12.08 -11.70
C SER A 14 -2.39 12.08 -11.03
N ARG A 15 -1.65 13.19 -11.12
CA ARG A 15 -0.35 13.36 -10.42
C ARG A 15 -0.51 13.31 -8.90
N ARG A 16 -1.53 13.96 -8.33
CA ARG A 16 -1.83 13.85 -6.90
C ARG A 16 -2.16 12.42 -6.48
N HIS A 17 -2.94 11.70 -7.28
CA HIS A 17 -3.32 10.32 -6.97
C HIS A 17 -2.14 9.35 -7.08
N ALA A 18 -1.25 9.53 -8.07
CA ALA A 18 -0.03 8.75 -8.22
C ALA A 18 0.93 8.94 -7.04
N ASN A 19 1.08 10.18 -6.56
CA ASN A 19 1.95 10.51 -5.43
C ASN A 19 1.28 10.36 -4.05
N GLN A 20 0.02 9.90 -4.00
CA GLN A 20 -0.70 9.78 -2.75
C GLN A 20 -0.17 8.58 -1.95
N LYS A 21 0.32 8.84 -0.73
CA LYS A 21 0.71 7.78 0.18
C LYS A 21 -0.51 7.02 0.68
N ARG A 22 -0.50 5.69 0.53
CA ARG A 22 -1.60 4.80 0.93
C ARG A 22 -1.07 3.65 1.78
N THR A 23 -1.98 2.88 2.39
CA THR A 23 -1.58 1.70 3.18
C THR A 23 -1.23 0.54 2.25
N ILE A 24 -0.40 -0.39 2.72
CA ILE A 24 -0.03 -1.61 1.98
C ILE A 24 -1.28 -2.37 1.51
N ALA A 25 -2.31 -2.46 2.37
CA ALA A 25 -3.56 -3.15 2.06
C ALA A 25 -4.25 -2.56 0.81
N THR A 26 -4.22 -1.24 0.64
CA THR A 26 -4.82 -0.59 -0.54
C THR A 26 -4.08 -0.93 -1.84
N PHE A 27 -2.76 -1.11 -1.80
CA PHE A 27 -2.00 -1.53 -2.98
C PHE A 27 -2.27 -3.00 -3.30
N VAL A 28 -2.25 -3.87 -2.29
CA VAL A 28 -2.52 -5.31 -2.46
C VAL A 28 -3.94 -5.56 -2.97
N GLY A 29 -4.95 -4.87 -2.43
CA GLY A 29 -6.35 -5.01 -2.85
C GLY A 29 -6.61 -4.55 -4.30
N LYS A 30 -5.74 -3.73 -4.89
CA LYS A 30 -5.80 -3.40 -6.32
C LYS A 30 -5.22 -4.50 -7.21
N THR A 31 -4.39 -5.38 -6.65
CA THR A 31 -3.67 -6.42 -7.42
C THR A 31 -4.33 -7.79 -7.39
N THR A 32 -5.15 -8.07 -6.38
CA THR A 32 -5.87 -9.33 -6.24
C THR A 32 -7.25 -9.11 -5.62
N THR A 33 -8.23 -9.89 -6.08
CA THR A 33 -9.61 -9.92 -5.54
C THR A 33 -9.78 -10.97 -4.46
N ASP A 34 -8.87 -11.95 -4.35
CA ASP A 34 -8.92 -12.95 -3.29
C ASP A 34 -8.54 -12.35 -1.93
N THR A 35 -9.49 -12.40 -1.00
CA THR A 35 -9.36 -11.81 0.34
C THR A 35 -8.36 -12.56 1.21
N ALA A 36 -8.24 -13.88 1.07
CA ALA A 36 -7.31 -14.69 1.86
C ALA A 36 -5.86 -14.38 1.46
N THR A 37 -5.58 -14.40 0.16
CA THR A 37 -4.28 -14.00 -0.41
C THR A 37 -3.94 -12.56 -0.09
N ALA A 38 -4.90 -11.62 -0.23
CA ALA A 38 -4.67 -10.22 0.08
C ALA A 38 -4.26 -10.02 1.54
N LYS A 39 -4.91 -10.70 2.48
CA LYS A 39 -4.60 -10.64 3.91
C LYS A 39 -3.20 -11.19 4.20
N ALA A 40 -2.87 -12.36 3.66
CA ALA A 40 -1.58 -13.01 3.85
C ALA A 40 -0.42 -12.17 3.29
N VAL A 41 -0.54 -11.68 2.05
CA VAL A 41 0.48 -10.85 1.40
C VAL A 41 0.63 -9.51 2.13
N THR A 42 -0.46 -8.88 2.56
CA THR A 42 -0.39 -7.63 3.32
C THR A 42 0.36 -7.81 4.65
N ALA A 43 0.11 -8.90 5.37
CA ALA A 43 0.81 -9.20 6.62
C ALA A 43 2.31 -9.46 6.39
N ALA A 44 2.64 -10.23 5.35
CA ALA A 44 4.01 -10.51 4.97
C ALA A 44 4.77 -9.23 4.61
N LEU A 45 4.20 -8.39 3.74
CA LEU A 45 4.81 -7.11 3.33
C LEU A 45 5.01 -6.15 4.50
N ARG A 46 4.10 -6.13 5.50
CA ARG A 46 4.32 -5.35 6.74
C ARG A 46 5.54 -5.84 7.50
N LYS A 47 5.76 -7.16 7.57
CA LYS A 47 6.95 -7.75 8.20
C LYS A 47 8.21 -7.36 7.44
N THR A 48 8.19 -7.47 6.11
CA THR A 48 9.33 -7.09 5.26
C THR A 48 9.65 -5.60 5.40
N ALA A 49 8.63 -4.72 5.44
CA ALA A 49 8.81 -3.29 5.66
C ALA A 49 9.49 -2.98 7.00
N ARG A 50 9.13 -3.71 8.08
CA ARG A 50 9.79 -3.57 9.39
C ARG A 50 11.25 -4.02 9.34
N THR A 51 11.53 -5.16 8.71
CA THR A 51 12.92 -5.67 8.54
C THR A 51 13.80 -4.68 7.78
N LEU A 52 13.26 -4.08 6.72
CA LEU A 52 13.96 -3.07 5.92
C LEU A 52 14.01 -1.69 6.58
N ARG A 53 13.42 -1.53 7.77
CA ARG A 53 13.24 -0.23 8.45
C ARG A 53 12.70 0.84 7.49
N ALA A 54 11.78 0.45 6.60
CA ALA A 54 11.26 1.34 5.57
C ALA A 54 10.57 2.54 6.23
N THR A 55 11.06 3.75 5.92
CA THR A 55 10.56 5.03 6.44
C THR A 55 9.24 5.42 5.76
N GLY A 56 8.21 4.58 5.92
CA GLY A 56 6.84 4.95 5.59
C GLY A 56 6.42 6.16 6.44
N GLN A 57 5.53 6.99 5.92
CA GLN A 57 4.98 8.09 6.71
C GLN A 57 4.07 7.50 7.78
N LEU A 58 4.39 7.76 9.05
CA LEU A 58 3.56 7.37 10.17
C LEU A 58 2.23 8.15 10.11
N GLY A 59 1.13 7.44 9.96
CA GLY A 59 -0.23 7.95 10.15
C GLY A 59 -0.87 7.32 11.39
N LYS A 60 -1.90 7.98 11.92
CA LYS A 60 -2.79 7.42 12.95
C LYS A 60 -4.11 7.03 12.26
N VAL A 61 -4.58 5.80 12.44
CA VAL A 61 -5.93 5.39 12.02
C VAL A 61 -6.65 4.90 13.26
N GLN A 62 -7.79 5.49 13.58
CA GLN A 62 -8.72 4.92 14.56
C GLN A 62 -9.39 3.70 13.92
N THR A 63 -9.10 2.53 14.45
CA THR A 63 -9.78 1.29 14.06
C THR A 63 -11.22 1.35 14.59
N ARG A 64 -12.20 1.69 13.74
CA ARG A 64 -13.60 1.30 14.00
C ARG A 64 -13.77 -0.10 13.42
N ILE A 65 -14.07 -1.11 14.26
CA ILE A 65 -14.97 -2.26 14.00
C ILE A 65 -14.86 -3.26 15.17
N GLY A 66 -16.01 -3.56 15.78
CA GLY A 66 -16.45 -4.89 16.23
C GLY A 66 -15.54 -5.73 17.16
N ARG A 67 -15.98 -5.85 18.41
CA ARG A 67 -15.67 -6.89 19.43
C ARG A 67 -14.23 -7.13 19.90
N VAL A 68 -13.18 -6.54 19.32
CA VAL A 68 -11.84 -6.55 19.94
C VAL A 68 -11.45 -5.12 20.31
N ALA A 69 -11.58 -4.81 21.61
CA ALA A 69 -11.13 -3.60 22.30
C ALA A 69 -11.30 -2.28 21.52
N ALA A 70 -12.43 -1.60 21.75
CA ALA A 70 -12.57 -0.19 21.40
C ALA A 70 -11.37 0.60 21.97
N GLY A 71 -10.57 1.24 21.10
CA GLY A 71 -9.54 2.19 21.54
C GLY A 71 -8.10 1.91 21.13
N VAL A 72 -7.77 0.80 20.47
CA VAL A 72 -6.40 0.57 19.99
C VAL A 72 -6.10 1.45 18.77
N ILE A 73 -5.48 2.62 19.01
CA ILE A 73 -4.87 3.48 17.99
C ILE A 73 -3.53 2.85 17.60
N GLY A 74 -3.54 1.98 16.59
CA GLY A 74 -2.31 1.43 16.04
C GLY A 74 -1.61 2.40 15.09
N PRO A 75 -0.27 2.47 15.08
CA PRO A 75 0.47 3.21 14.05
C PRO A 75 0.20 2.59 12.67
N VAL A 76 -0.32 3.38 11.73
CA VAL A 76 -0.54 2.95 10.35
C VAL A 76 0.44 3.67 9.44
N TYR A 77 1.37 2.91 8.88
CA TYR A 77 2.33 3.45 7.92
C TYR A 77 1.70 3.58 6.53
N ARG A 78 1.85 4.76 5.94
CA ARG A 78 1.46 5.05 4.56
C ARG A 78 2.72 5.13 3.70
N TYR A 79 2.69 4.46 2.56
CA TYR A 79 3.82 4.31 1.65
C TYR A 79 3.46 4.90 0.29
N THR A 80 4.46 5.42 -0.42
CA THR A 80 4.35 5.71 -1.86
C THR A 80 4.39 4.42 -2.67
N ALA A 81 3.97 4.47 -3.94
CA ALA A 81 4.08 3.33 -4.86
C ALA A 81 5.53 2.82 -4.96
N ALA A 82 6.50 3.73 -5.14
CA ALA A 82 7.92 3.39 -5.17
C ALA A 82 8.43 2.71 -3.88
N GLN A 83 7.96 3.13 -2.70
CA GLN A 83 8.32 2.47 -1.44
C GLN A 83 7.73 1.05 -1.37
N ILE A 84 6.47 0.88 -1.78
CA ILE A 84 5.83 -0.45 -1.85
C ILE A 84 6.58 -1.36 -2.82
N ALA A 85 6.97 -0.86 -3.98
CA ALA A 85 7.70 -1.64 -4.97
C ALA A 85 9.03 -2.16 -4.43
N ARG A 86 9.78 -1.34 -3.70
CA ARG A 86 11.02 -1.76 -3.02
C ARG A 86 10.74 -2.85 -1.97
N ILE A 87 9.70 -2.69 -1.16
CA ILE A 87 9.30 -3.69 -0.16
C ILE A 87 8.88 -5.00 -0.83
N ALA A 88 8.12 -4.91 -1.92
CA ALA A 88 7.65 -6.07 -2.69
C ALA A 88 8.80 -6.80 -3.39
N ALA A 89 9.79 -6.07 -3.91
CA ALA A 89 11.00 -6.66 -4.51
C ALA A 89 11.83 -7.46 -3.51
N ALA A 90 11.88 -7.02 -2.25
CA ALA A 90 12.54 -7.73 -1.15
C ALA A 90 11.73 -8.93 -0.62
N TYR A 91 10.42 -8.97 -0.89
CA TYR A 91 9.56 -10.06 -0.46
C TYR A 91 9.75 -11.30 -1.36
N ARG A 92 10.17 -12.42 -0.76
CA ARG A 92 10.41 -13.70 -1.45
C ARG A 92 9.39 -14.77 -1.02
N PRO A 93 8.15 -14.75 -1.55
CA PRO A 93 7.16 -15.76 -1.24
C PRO A 93 7.50 -17.13 -1.85
N ARG A 94 7.14 -18.20 -1.13
CA ARG A 94 7.23 -19.58 -1.65
C ARG A 94 6.07 -19.93 -2.59
N LYS A 95 4.84 -19.50 -2.26
CA LYS A 95 3.62 -19.77 -3.04
C LYS A 95 3.58 -18.98 -4.35
N ALA A 96 3.11 -19.62 -5.43
CA ALA A 96 3.03 -19.01 -6.77
C ALA A 96 2.10 -17.79 -6.81
N GLU A 97 0.91 -17.88 -6.23
CA GLU A 97 -0.08 -16.78 -6.17
C GLU A 97 0.49 -15.54 -5.47
N TYR A 98 1.35 -15.72 -4.48
CA TYR A 98 1.94 -14.59 -3.76
C TYR A 98 3.08 -13.96 -4.55
N LYS A 99 3.79 -14.76 -5.37
CA LYS A 99 4.83 -14.26 -6.29
C LYS A 99 4.21 -13.35 -7.34
N THR A 100 3.07 -13.72 -7.93
CA THR A 100 2.41 -12.89 -8.95
C THR A 100 1.97 -11.55 -8.38
N VAL A 101 1.40 -11.53 -7.17
CA VAL A 101 1.04 -10.30 -6.47
C VAL A 101 2.28 -9.45 -6.16
N ALA A 102 3.35 -10.05 -5.64
CA ALA A 102 4.59 -9.33 -5.34
C ALA A 102 5.23 -8.72 -6.59
N LEU A 103 5.25 -9.45 -7.71
CA LEU A 103 5.76 -8.97 -8.99
C LEU A 103 4.93 -7.81 -9.54
N ARG A 104 3.59 -7.93 -9.51
CA ARG A 104 2.70 -6.83 -9.92
C ARG A 104 2.93 -5.57 -9.09
N LEU A 105 3.15 -5.72 -7.79
CA LEU A 105 3.46 -4.60 -6.90
C LEU A 105 4.85 -4.01 -7.12
N ALA A 106 5.84 -4.83 -7.48
CA ALA A 106 7.18 -4.37 -7.80
C ALA A 106 7.23 -3.57 -9.12
N LEU A 107 6.41 -3.93 -10.09
CA LEU A 107 6.30 -3.24 -11.38
C LEU A 107 5.41 -1.99 -11.34
N ALA A 108 4.56 -1.84 -10.32
CA ALA A 108 3.64 -0.71 -10.20
C ALA A 108 4.28 0.59 -9.66
N ALA A 109 5.61 0.69 -9.69
CA ALA A 109 6.41 1.80 -9.15
C ALA A 109 6.45 3.01 -10.09
#